data_AF-A0A938R1D2-F1
#
_entry.id   AF-A0A938R1D2-F1
#
_cell.length_a   1.000
_cell.length_b   1.000
_cell.length_c   1.000
_cell.angle_alpha   90.00
_cell.angle_beta   90.00
_cell.angle_gamma   90.00
#
_symmetry.space_group_name_H-M   'P 1'
#
loop_
_entity.id
_entity.type
_entity.pdbx_description
1 polymer ?
#
loop_
_entity_poly.entity_id
_entity_poly.type
_entity_poly.pdbx_seq_one_letter_code
_entity_poly.pdbx_strand_id
1 'polypeptide(L)'
;MSEEDVTQIRLGAFKVGVTGLKGAIAEVQALGLRTDAEIGQALLERLTSRNYIPASARAEHQAAFLREYQKTLGLPVEEGRHAPEIKILGPGCPSCQSLGQMVMEVLTELDLPADVEFIKDINAFAAYGVYLAPAVIINDQVKIMGRVPTREALRQWLAELKS
;
A
#
# COMPACT_ATOMS: atom_id res chain seq x y z
N MET A 1 -24.72 3.48 -22.59
CA MET A 1 -24.08 4.31 -21.56
C MET A 1 -23.23 3.36 -20.75
N SER A 2 -21.92 3.33 -20.98
CA SER A 2 -21.02 2.54 -20.14
C SER A 2 -21.11 3.07 -18.73
N GLU A 3 -21.39 2.20 -17.76
CA GLU A 3 -21.23 2.54 -16.34
C GLU A 3 -19.80 3.06 -16.17
N GLU A 4 -19.66 4.30 -15.75
CA GLU A 4 -18.35 4.88 -15.51
C GLU A 4 -17.79 4.25 -14.22
N ASP A 5 -16.94 3.25 -14.39
CA ASP A 5 -16.26 2.60 -13.29
C ASP A 5 -15.23 3.56 -12.68
N VAL A 6 -15.24 3.70 -11.35
CA VAL A 6 -14.16 4.36 -10.62
C VAL A 6 -13.31 3.26 -10.00
N THR A 7 -12.09 3.10 -10.51
CA THR A 7 -11.12 2.13 -9.97
C THR A 7 -10.10 2.87 -9.12
N GLN A 8 -9.86 2.39 -7.90
CA GLN A 8 -8.79 2.92 -7.05
C GLN A 8 -7.46 2.30 -7.46
N ILE A 9 -6.50 3.13 -7.86
CA ILE A 9 -5.12 2.71 -8.12
C ILE A 9 -4.19 3.27 -7.07
N ARG A 10 -3.05 2.60 -6.85
CA ARG A 10 -2.03 3.05 -5.91
C ARG A 10 -0.89 3.80 -6.61
N LEU A 11 -0.55 4.96 -6.07
CA LEU A 11 0.56 5.83 -6.43
C LEU A 11 1.41 6.06 -5.17
N GLY A 12 2.48 5.30 -5.04
CA GLY A 12 3.32 5.30 -3.84
C GLY A 12 2.50 5.00 -2.58
N ALA A 13 2.50 5.95 -1.64
CA ALA A 13 1.77 5.86 -0.38
C ALA A 13 0.25 6.14 -0.50
N PHE A 14 -0.22 6.70 -1.62
CA PHE A 14 -1.58 7.19 -1.76
C PHE A 14 -2.40 6.34 -2.75
N LYS A 15 -3.72 6.32 -2.54
CA LYS A 15 -4.68 5.78 -3.51
C LYS A 15 -5.37 6.93 -4.23
N VAL A 16 -5.53 6.82 -5.55
CA VAL A 16 -6.29 7.77 -6.35
C VAL A 16 -7.41 7.07 -7.11
N GLY A 17 -8.54 7.75 -7.27
CA GLY A 17 -9.65 7.27 -8.08
C GLY A 17 -9.41 7.58 -9.55
N VAL A 18 -9.59 6.58 -10.41
CA VAL A 18 -9.45 6.72 -11.86
C VAL A 18 -10.74 6.26 -12.51
N THR A 19 -11.37 7.18 -13.22
CA THR A 19 -12.62 6.93 -13.94
C THR A 19 -12.33 6.31 -15.30
N GLY A 20 -13.00 5.19 -15.61
CA GLY A 20 -12.95 4.51 -16.92
C GLY A 20 -11.74 3.58 -17.11
N LEU A 21 -11.06 3.18 -16.04
CA LEU A 21 -9.83 2.39 -16.14
C LEU A 21 -10.08 1.02 -16.78
N LYS A 22 -11.14 0.32 -16.39
CA LYS A 22 -11.44 -1.01 -16.95
C LYS A 22 -11.71 -0.96 -18.46
N GLY A 23 -12.46 0.05 -18.89
CA GLY A 23 -12.72 0.29 -20.32
C GLY A 23 -11.43 0.57 -21.10
N ALA A 24 -10.59 1.47 -20.58
CA ALA A 24 -9.31 1.80 -21.21
C ALA A 24 -8.38 0.58 -21.33
N ILE A 25 -8.33 -0.28 -20.30
CA ILE A 25 -7.57 -1.54 -20.34
C ILE A 25 -8.08 -2.45 -21.46
N ALA A 26 -9.40 -2.68 -21.54
CA ALA A 26 -9.98 -3.53 -22.57
C ALA A 26 -9.71 -3.01 -24.00
N GLU A 27 -9.80 -1.69 -24.19
CA GLU A 27 -9.45 -1.05 -25.47
C GLU A 27 -7.98 -1.25 -25.82
N VAL A 28 -7.06 -1.06 -24.86
CA VAL A 28 -5.62 -1.19 -25.09
C VAL A 28 -5.24 -2.65 -25.36
N GLN A 29 -5.89 -3.62 -24.69
CA GLN A 29 -5.70 -5.05 -24.98
C GLN A 29 -6.07 -5.39 -26.43
N ALA A 30 -7.12 -4.77 -26.98
CA ALA A 30 -7.55 -4.97 -28.35
C ALA A 30 -6.57 -4.43 -29.41
N LEU A 31 -5.65 -3.53 -29.03
CA LEU A 31 -4.64 -2.97 -29.94
C LEU A 31 -3.48 -3.94 -30.21
N GLY A 32 -3.31 -4.99 -29.40
CA GLY A 32 -2.21 -5.96 -29.58
C GLY A 32 -0.81 -5.37 -29.37
N LEU A 33 -0.68 -4.30 -28.56
CA LEU A 33 0.60 -3.71 -28.18
C LEU A 33 1.45 -4.72 -27.41
N ARG A 34 2.77 -4.66 -27.59
CA ARG A 34 3.69 -5.70 -27.10
C ARG A 34 4.64 -5.22 -26.02
N THR A 35 4.89 -3.91 -25.94
CA THR A 35 5.83 -3.36 -24.95
C THR A 35 5.10 -2.62 -23.84
N ASP A 36 5.62 -2.76 -22.62
CA ASP A 36 5.12 -2.05 -21.44
C ASP A 36 5.08 -0.53 -21.64
N ALA A 37 6.06 0.03 -22.37
CA ALA A 37 6.13 1.45 -22.69
C ALA A 37 4.95 1.91 -23.57
N GLU A 38 4.67 1.16 -24.65
CA GLU A 38 3.54 1.45 -25.55
C GLU A 38 2.20 1.29 -24.83
N ILE A 39 2.04 0.21 -24.06
CA ILE A 39 0.81 -0.07 -23.29
C ILE A 39 0.57 1.06 -22.28
N GLY A 40 1.58 1.39 -21.47
CA GLY A 40 1.47 2.44 -20.47
C GLY A 40 1.15 3.80 -21.10
N GLN A 41 1.80 4.15 -22.23
CA GLN A 41 1.54 5.40 -22.93
C GLN A 41 0.10 5.44 -23.47
N ALA A 42 -0.35 4.35 -24.10
CA ALA A 42 -1.70 4.24 -24.64
C ALA A 42 -2.80 4.36 -23.56
N LEU A 43 -2.54 3.83 -22.35
CA LEU A 43 -3.41 3.98 -21.19
C LEU A 43 -3.41 5.43 -20.67
N LEU A 44 -2.22 6.03 -20.52
CA LEU A 44 -2.08 7.39 -20.02
C LEU A 44 -2.80 8.42 -20.91
N GLU A 45 -2.66 8.31 -22.23
CA GLU A 45 -3.33 9.18 -23.21
C GLU A 45 -4.86 9.09 -23.10
N ARG A 46 -5.40 7.87 -23.01
CA ARG A 46 -6.84 7.64 -22.86
C ARG A 46 -7.38 8.20 -21.56
N LEU A 47 -6.68 7.95 -20.46
CA LEU A 47 -7.18 8.27 -19.12
C LEU A 47 -7.00 9.74 -18.75
N THR A 48 -6.01 10.44 -19.31
CA THR A 48 -5.80 11.88 -19.06
C THR A 48 -6.97 12.73 -19.57
N SER A 49 -7.71 12.27 -20.58
CA SER A 49 -8.88 13.00 -21.11
C SER A 49 -10.03 13.13 -20.10
N ARG A 50 -10.09 12.21 -19.12
CA ARG A 50 -11.19 12.05 -18.15
C ARG A 50 -10.75 12.23 -16.70
N ASN A 51 -9.44 12.31 -16.45
CA ASN A 51 -8.88 12.35 -15.10
C ASN A 51 -7.82 13.46 -15.00
N TYR A 52 -7.79 14.16 -13.87
CA TYR A 52 -6.73 15.12 -13.59
C TYR A 52 -5.44 14.38 -13.24
N ILE A 53 -4.46 14.42 -14.14
CA ILE A 53 -3.13 13.84 -13.95
C ILE A 53 -2.09 14.94 -14.20
N PRO A 54 -1.46 15.50 -13.14
CA PRO A 54 -0.46 16.54 -13.31
C PRO A 54 0.79 15.99 -14.01
N ALA A 55 1.46 16.83 -14.80
CA ALA A 55 2.62 16.43 -15.60
C ALA A 55 3.72 15.76 -14.77
N SER A 56 3.96 16.25 -13.55
CA SER A 56 4.92 15.69 -12.60
C SER A 56 4.60 14.27 -12.14
N ALA A 57 3.32 13.88 -12.13
CA ALA A 57 2.89 12.56 -11.66
C ALA A 57 2.62 11.57 -12.81
N ARG A 58 2.77 11.98 -14.08
CA ARG A 58 2.43 11.13 -15.24
C ARG A 58 3.20 9.83 -15.28
N ALA A 59 4.50 9.85 -14.97
CA ALA A 59 5.33 8.65 -14.95
C ALA A 59 4.84 7.63 -13.91
N GLU A 60 4.45 8.11 -12.73
CA GLU A 60 3.92 7.26 -11.65
C GLU A 60 2.54 6.68 -12.01
N HIS A 61 1.67 7.50 -12.61
CA HIS A 61 0.36 7.05 -13.10
C HIS A 61 0.51 6.03 -14.23
N GLN A 62 1.41 6.26 -15.18
CA GLN A 62 1.70 5.32 -16.26
C GLN A 62 2.13 3.96 -15.73
N ALA A 63 3.06 3.94 -14.76
CA ALA A 63 3.48 2.71 -14.10
C ALA A 63 2.31 2.04 -13.36
N ALA A 64 1.44 2.80 -12.70
CA ALA A 64 0.26 2.27 -12.03
C ALA A 64 -0.78 1.68 -12.98
N PHE A 65 -1.07 2.34 -14.10
CA PHE A 65 -1.98 1.81 -15.12
C PHE A 65 -1.45 0.52 -15.73
N LEU A 66 -0.15 0.47 -16.00
CA LEU A 66 0.50 -0.73 -16.50
C LEU A 66 0.40 -1.89 -15.49
N ARG A 67 0.58 -1.63 -14.19
CA ARG A 67 0.35 -2.64 -13.14
C ARG A 67 -1.09 -3.17 -13.18
N GLU A 68 -2.09 -2.30 -13.25
CA GLU A 68 -3.49 -2.73 -13.32
C GLU A 68 -3.78 -3.52 -14.61
N TYR A 69 -3.23 -3.10 -15.75
CA TYR A 69 -3.29 -3.85 -17.00
C TYR A 69 -2.70 -5.26 -16.84
N GLN A 70 -1.48 -5.38 -16.28
CA GLN A 70 -0.81 -6.65 -16.07
C GLN A 70 -1.58 -7.56 -15.09
N LYS A 71 -2.20 -7.00 -14.04
CA LYS A 71 -3.09 -7.74 -13.13
C LYS A 71 -4.27 -8.36 -13.86
N THR A 72 -4.89 -7.66 -14.81
CA THR A 72 -6.01 -8.24 -15.60
C THR A 72 -5.58 -9.43 -16.46
N LEU A 73 -4.29 -9.52 -16.79
CA LEU A 73 -3.70 -10.66 -17.51
C LEU A 73 -3.25 -11.79 -16.56
N GLY A 74 -3.40 -11.63 -15.24
CA GLY A 74 -2.92 -12.57 -14.25
C GLY A 74 -1.39 -12.64 -14.13
N LEU A 75 -0.69 -11.63 -14.66
CA LEU A 75 0.77 -11.57 -14.56
C LEU A 75 1.19 -11.17 -13.13
N PRO A 76 2.30 -11.73 -12.61
CA PRO A 76 2.86 -11.27 -11.35
C PRO A 76 3.33 -9.83 -11.53
N VAL A 77 2.75 -8.91 -10.76
CA VAL A 77 3.17 -7.51 -10.72
C VAL A 77 3.80 -7.21 -9.38
N GLU A 78 4.91 -6.48 -9.38
CA GLU A 78 5.39 -5.87 -8.15
C GLU A 78 4.43 -4.73 -7.79
N GLU A 79 3.71 -4.88 -6.67
CA GLU A 79 2.97 -3.75 -6.11
C GLU A 79 3.97 -2.63 -5.85
N GLY A 80 3.81 -1.49 -6.54
CA GLY A 80 4.77 -0.38 -6.43
C GLY A 80 5.03 -0.03 -4.97
N ARG A 81 6.29 0.30 -4.63
CA ARG A 81 6.80 0.56 -3.25
C ARG A 81 5.69 1.04 -2.32
N HIS A 82 5.13 0.12 -1.54
CA HIS A 82 4.11 0.44 -0.56
C HIS A 82 4.82 0.91 0.71
N ALA A 83 4.32 1.98 1.32
CA ALA A 83 4.84 2.43 2.61
C ALA A 83 4.62 1.29 3.62
N PRO A 84 5.66 0.81 4.32
CA PRO A 84 5.54 -0.39 5.16
C PRO A 84 4.32 -0.33 6.08
N GLU A 85 3.58 -1.43 6.16
CA GLU A 85 2.38 -1.49 6.97
C GLU A 85 2.74 -1.98 8.36
N ILE A 86 2.35 -1.22 9.38
CA ILE A 86 2.66 -1.50 10.78
C ILE A 86 1.34 -1.52 11.55
N LYS A 87 0.98 -2.68 12.08
CA LYS A 87 -0.23 -2.84 12.89
C LYS A 87 0.15 -3.02 14.35
N ILE A 88 -0.46 -2.22 15.20
CA ILE A 88 -0.27 -2.27 16.65
C ILE A 88 -1.57 -2.77 17.26
N LEU A 89 -1.53 -4.00 17.76
CA LEU A 89 -2.70 -4.67 18.31
C LEU A 89 -2.68 -4.52 19.83
N GLY A 90 -3.71 -3.89 20.38
CA GLY A 90 -3.85 -3.74 21.81
C GLY A 90 -5.12 -3.00 22.23
N PRO A 91 -5.82 -3.46 23.29
CA PRO A 91 -7.09 -2.88 23.73
C PRO A 91 -6.97 -1.47 24.34
N GLY A 92 -5.76 -0.88 24.35
CA GLY A 92 -5.51 0.47 24.83
C GLY A 92 -5.02 0.58 26.28
N CYS A 93 -4.52 -0.51 26.88
CA CYS A 93 -3.85 -0.44 28.19
C CYS A 93 -2.53 0.37 28.11
N PRO A 94 -1.96 0.80 29.25
CA PRO A 94 -0.79 1.69 29.26
C PRO A 94 0.39 1.17 28.44
N SER A 95 0.67 -0.14 28.49
CA SER A 95 1.75 -0.75 27.71
C SER A 95 1.50 -0.72 26.20
N CYS A 96 0.25 -0.86 25.75
CA CYS A 96 -0.12 -0.73 24.33
C CYS A 96 0.04 0.71 23.84
N GLN A 97 -0.31 1.69 24.69
CA GLN A 97 -0.14 3.10 24.35
C GLN A 97 1.34 3.48 24.26
N SER A 98 2.16 3.05 25.22
CA SER A 98 3.62 3.26 25.19
C SER A 98 4.28 2.62 23.98
N LEU A 99 3.85 1.42 23.59
CA LEU A 99 4.31 0.77 22.36
C LEU A 99 3.95 1.60 21.13
N GLY A 100 2.69 2.06 21.04
CA GLY A 100 2.22 2.96 20.00
C GLY A 100 3.11 4.18 19.82
N GLN A 101 3.38 4.87 20.93
CA GLN A 101 4.23 6.05 20.94
C GLN A 101 5.66 5.71 20.50
N MET A 102 6.24 4.62 21.02
CA MET A 102 7.60 4.19 20.68
C MET A 102 7.74 3.91 19.16
N VAL A 103 6.73 3.28 18.54
CA VAL A 103 6.71 3.06 17.08
C VAL A 103 6.73 4.39 16.34
N MET A 104 5.88 5.34 16.70
CA MET A 104 5.83 6.65 16.05
C MET A 104 7.13 7.43 16.20
N GLU A 105 7.77 7.39 17.38
CA GLU A 105 9.06 8.03 17.63
C GLU A 105 10.16 7.44 16.74
N VAL A 106 10.26 6.11 16.67
CA VAL A 106 11.30 5.44 15.87
C VAL A 106 11.08 5.65 14.36
N LEU A 107 9.83 5.65 13.89
CA LEU A 107 9.51 6.00 12.50
C LEU A 107 9.96 7.42 12.16
N THR A 108 9.71 8.36 13.08
CA THR A 108 10.14 9.76 12.94
C THR A 108 11.66 9.89 12.90
N GLU A 109 12.38 9.23 13.82
CA GLU A 109 13.84 9.21 13.84
C GLU A 109 14.45 8.64 12.55
N LEU A 110 13.77 7.64 11.98
CA LEU A 110 14.20 7.02 10.75
C LEU A 110 13.74 7.81 9.52
N ASP A 111 12.91 8.85 9.62
CA ASP A 111 12.30 9.49 8.43
C ASP A 111 11.68 8.43 7.48
N LEU A 112 11.00 7.44 8.07
CA LEU A 112 10.41 6.31 7.34
C LEU A 112 8.90 6.52 7.21
N PRO A 113 8.37 6.84 6.01
CA PRO A 113 6.93 6.85 5.79
C PRO A 113 6.38 5.43 5.90
N ALA A 114 5.41 5.21 6.78
CA ALA A 114 4.77 3.92 7.02
C ALA A 114 3.26 4.10 7.26
N ASP A 115 2.47 3.08 6.90
CA ASP A 115 1.04 3.02 7.22
C ASP A 115 0.87 2.39 8.60
N VAL A 116 0.48 3.19 9.60
CA VAL A 116 0.38 2.74 10.99
C VAL A 116 -1.07 2.64 11.42
N GLU A 117 -1.51 1.42 11.73
CA GLU A 117 -2.87 1.13 12.17
C GLU A 117 -2.89 0.64 13.62
N PHE A 118 -3.79 1.20 14.44
CA PHE A 118 -4.04 0.74 15.80
C PHE A 118 -5.30 -0.11 15.86
N ILE A 119 -5.13 -1.41 16.05
CA ILE A 119 -6.24 -2.35 16.17
C ILE A 119 -6.53 -2.56 17.65
N LYS A 120 -7.68 -2.03 18.08
CA LYS A 120 -8.13 -2.11 19.48
C LYS A 120 -9.14 -3.23 19.73
N ASP A 121 -9.82 -3.67 18.67
CA ASP A 121 -10.80 -4.75 18.77
C ASP A 121 -10.11 -6.09 18.91
N ILE A 122 -10.24 -6.70 20.08
CA ILE A 122 -9.67 -8.01 20.40
C ILE A 122 -10.22 -9.09 19.45
N ASN A 123 -11.47 -8.97 19.00
CA ASN A 123 -12.07 -9.96 18.10
C ASN A 123 -11.34 -10.00 16.75
N ALA A 124 -10.72 -8.90 16.33
CA ALA A 124 -9.96 -8.83 15.10
C ALA A 124 -8.58 -9.52 15.22
N PHE A 125 -8.03 -9.72 16.42
CA PHE A 125 -6.64 -10.17 16.59
C PHE A 125 -6.38 -11.57 16.01
N ALA A 126 -7.38 -12.47 16.12
CA ALA A 126 -7.27 -13.82 15.61
C ALA A 126 -7.06 -13.86 14.09
N ALA A 127 -7.62 -12.88 13.34
CA ALA A 127 -7.40 -12.77 11.90
C ALA A 127 -5.94 -12.49 11.53
N TYR A 128 -5.18 -11.92 12.47
CA TYR A 128 -3.75 -11.62 12.32
C TYR A 128 -2.85 -12.67 13.00
N GLY A 129 -3.41 -13.77 13.49
CA GLY A 129 -2.65 -14.79 14.24
C GLY A 129 -2.13 -14.31 15.60
N VAL A 130 -2.72 -13.26 16.17
CA VAL A 130 -2.34 -12.72 17.47
C VAL A 130 -3.33 -13.18 18.53
N TYR A 131 -2.80 -13.78 19.60
CA TYR A 131 -3.60 -14.27 20.73
C TYR A 131 -3.26 -13.56 22.05
N LEU A 132 -2.16 -12.80 22.07
CA LEU A 132 -1.69 -12.04 23.23
C LEU A 132 -1.33 -10.61 22.79
N ALA A 133 -1.87 -9.61 23.50
CA ALA A 133 -1.51 -8.21 23.31
C ALA A 133 -0.62 -7.71 24.47
N PRO A 134 0.21 -6.67 24.26
CA PRO A 134 0.41 -5.92 23.02
C PRO A 134 1.13 -6.74 21.94
N ALA A 135 0.87 -6.44 20.67
CA ALA A 135 1.57 -7.04 19.53
C ALA A 135 1.90 -6.00 18.44
N VAL A 136 2.99 -6.25 17.70
CA VAL A 136 3.40 -5.47 16.51
C VAL A 136 3.49 -6.42 15.32
N ILE A 137 2.85 -6.00 14.24
CA ILE A 137 2.89 -6.68 12.95
C ILE A 137 3.51 -5.70 11.95
N ILE A 138 4.41 -6.20 11.10
CA ILE A 138 5.03 -5.43 10.03
C ILE A 138 4.88 -6.22 8.74
N ASN A 139 4.23 -5.64 7.73
CA ASN A 139 3.93 -6.29 6.44
C ASN A 139 3.34 -7.70 6.64
N ASP A 140 2.23 -7.79 7.36
CA ASP A 140 1.53 -9.03 7.75
C ASP A 140 2.33 -10.06 8.56
N GLN A 141 3.57 -9.75 8.97
CA GLN A 141 4.37 -10.61 9.82
C GLN A 141 4.33 -10.14 11.27
N VAL A 142 3.89 -11.03 12.16
CA VAL A 142 3.96 -10.78 13.61
C VAL A 142 5.42 -10.74 14.04
N LYS A 143 5.90 -9.58 14.50
CA LYS A 143 7.27 -9.42 15.03
C LYS A 143 7.32 -9.74 16.52
N ILE A 144 6.27 -9.39 17.25
CA ILE A 144 6.17 -9.65 18.69
C ILE A 144 4.71 -9.67 19.15
N MET A 145 4.41 -10.47 20.18
CA MET A 145 3.11 -10.51 20.85
C MET A 145 3.28 -10.79 22.36
N GLY A 146 2.35 -10.30 23.18
CA GLY A 146 2.30 -10.52 24.63
C GLY A 146 3.31 -9.73 25.48
N ARG A 147 4.15 -8.89 24.87
CA ARG A 147 5.11 -8.02 25.58
C ARG A 147 5.51 -6.81 24.75
N VAL A 148 6.02 -5.77 25.41
CA VAL A 148 6.57 -4.59 24.75
C VAL A 148 8.03 -4.87 24.35
N PRO A 149 8.45 -4.67 23.09
CA PRO A 149 9.83 -4.80 22.65
C PRO A 149 10.72 -3.69 23.25
N THR A 150 12.04 -3.86 23.15
CA THR A 150 12.98 -2.74 23.41
C THR A 150 12.99 -1.78 22.23
N ARG A 151 13.38 -0.53 22.48
CA ARG A 151 13.48 0.50 21.43
C ARG A 151 14.47 0.09 20.34
N GLU A 152 15.55 -0.57 20.70
CA GLU A 152 16.60 -1.03 19.79
C GLU A 152 16.09 -2.11 18.84
N ALA A 153 15.35 -3.11 19.35
CA ALA A 153 14.76 -4.16 18.53
C ALA A 153 13.76 -3.58 17.52
N LEU A 154 12.92 -2.65 17.98
CA LEU A 154 11.96 -1.97 17.12
C LEU A 154 12.65 -1.17 16.01
N ARG A 155 13.71 -0.42 16.36
CA ARG A 155 14.52 0.32 15.40
C ARG A 155 15.18 -0.59 14.36
N GLN A 156 15.67 -1.76 14.77
CA GLN A 156 16.24 -2.74 13.84
C GLN A 156 15.21 -3.21 12.81
N TRP A 157 14.03 -3.65 13.26
CA TRP A 157 12.97 -4.12 12.36
C TRP A 157 12.51 -3.03 11.38
N LEU A 158 12.41 -1.78 11.85
CA LEU A 158 11.98 -0.66 11.01
C LEU A 158 13.08 -0.19 10.04
N ALA A 159 14.35 -0.27 10.44
CA ALA A 159 15.46 0.10 9.57
C ALA A 159 15.62 -0.85 8.37
N GLU A 160 15.29 -2.13 8.52
CA GLU A 160 15.30 -3.13 7.44
C GLU A 160 14.33 -2.75 6.29
N LEU A 161 13.30 -1.95 6.57
CA LEU A 161 12.26 -1.54 5.62
C LEU A 161 12.66 -0.37 4.71
N LYS A 162 13.83 0.24 4.92
CA LYS A 162 14.35 1.34 4.08
C LYS A 162 14.96 0.89 2.74
N SER A 163 15.00 -0.42 2.49
CA SER A 163 15.70 -1.05 1.37
C SER A 163 15.04 -0.80 0.01
#